data_AF-A0A1A8ZF34-F1
#
_entry.id   AF-A0A1A8ZF34-F1
#
_cell.length_a   1.000
_cell.length_b   1.000
_cell.length_c   1.000
_cell.angle_alpha   90.00
_cell.angle_beta   90.00
_cell.angle_gamma   90.00
#
_symmetry.space_group_name_H-M   'P 1'
#
loop_
_entity.id
_entity.type
_entity.pdbx_description
1 polymer ?
#
loop_
_entity_poly.entity_id
_entity_poly.type
_entity_poly.pdbx_seq_one_letter_code
_entity_poly.pdbx_strand_id
1 'polypeptide(L)'
;MSTPRWIIHLPTTLTRLDDVTALAVALRESLRHVSAIDFGETTLSEEDRQFVRTRVWCDARLPNHARCLLAADHDGPCRPTAPATSEAGTA
;
A
#
# COMPACT_ATOMS: atom_id res chain seq x y z
N MET A 1 -25.86 10.20 -9.22
CA MET A 1 -24.64 10.34 -10.04
C MET A 1 -23.46 10.26 -9.10
N SER A 2 -22.49 9.37 -9.33
CA SER A 2 -21.30 9.31 -8.48
C SER A 2 -20.43 10.55 -8.71
N THR A 3 -19.93 11.15 -7.65
CA THR A 3 -18.99 12.28 -7.74
C THR A 3 -17.73 11.82 -8.49
N PRO A 4 -17.24 12.58 -9.49
CA PRO A 4 -16.03 12.21 -10.21
C PRO A 4 -14.83 12.15 -9.25
N ARG A 5 -13.99 11.13 -9.40
CA ARG A 5 -12.74 10.96 -8.65
C ARG A 5 -11.58 10.96 -9.62
N TRP A 6 -10.49 11.61 -9.24
CA TRP A 6 -9.27 11.74 -10.05
C TRP A 6 -8.15 10.89 -9.42
N ILE A 7 -7.27 10.37 -10.26
CA ILE A 7 -6.14 9.52 -9.85
C ILE A 7 -4.86 10.17 -10.37
N ILE A 8 -3.81 10.16 -9.54
CA ILE A 8 -2.48 10.62 -9.93
C ILE A 8 -1.69 9.41 -10.42
N HIS A 9 -1.14 9.52 -11.63
CA HIS A 9 -0.15 8.57 -12.14
C HIS A 9 1.24 9.19 -11.96
N LEU A 10 2.11 8.51 -11.21
CA LEU A 10 3.50 8.92 -10.99
C LEU A 10 4.42 7.87 -11.64
N PRO A 11 4.90 8.11 -12.87
CA PRO A 11 5.88 7.23 -13.52
C PRO A 11 7.19 7.19 -12.73
N THR A 12 7.87 6.04 -12.76
CA THR A 12 9.19 5.84 -12.14
C THR A 12 10.10 5.14 -13.12
N THR A 13 11.42 5.22 -12.93
CA THR A 13 12.42 4.57 -13.80
C THR A 13 12.85 3.19 -13.29
N LEU A 14 12.16 2.64 -12.29
CA LEU A 14 12.51 1.38 -11.65
C LEU A 14 12.18 0.21 -12.57
N THR A 15 13.12 -0.72 -12.71
CA THR A 15 13.02 -1.86 -13.64
C THR A 15 12.76 -3.20 -12.94
N ARG A 16 12.64 -3.20 -11.60
CA ARG A 16 12.38 -4.39 -10.79
C ARG A 16 11.12 -4.20 -9.95
N LEU A 17 10.31 -5.25 -9.87
CA LEU A 17 9.07 -5.26 -9.06
C LEU A 17 9.36 -5.00 -7.57
N ASP A 18 10.43 -5.59 -7.04
CA ASP A 18 10.82 -5.40 -5.63
C ASP A 18 11.13 -3.93 -5.33
N ASP A 19 11.84 -3.24 -6.22
CA ASP A 19 12.27 -1.85 -6.03
C ASP A 19 11.06 -0.90 -6.05
N VAL A 20 10.15 -1.09 -7.00
CA VAL A 20 8.93 -0.27 -7.08
C VAL A 20 7.97 -0.56 -5.93
N THR A 21 7.94 -1.80 -5.43
CA THR A 21 7.19 -2.17 -4.22
C THR A 21 7.77 -1.49 -2.99
N ALA A 22 9.10 -1.49 -2.83
CA ALA A 22 9.79 -0.81 -1.74
C ALA A 22 9.54 0.71 -1.78
N LEU A 23 9.53 1.32 -2.96
CA LEU A 23 9.16 2.73 -3.13
C LEU A 23 7.72 3.01 -2.71
N ALA A 24 6.76 2.14 -3.09
CA ALA A 24 5.36 2.29 -2.68
C ALA A 24 5.19 2.25 -1.15
N VAL A 25 5.94 1.38 -0.47
CA VAL A 25 5.98 1.33 1.01
C VAL A 25 6.57 2.61 1.59
N ALA A 26 7.71 3.09 1.06
CA ALA A 26 8.33 4.33 1.52
C ALA A 26 7.43 5.55 1.34
N LEU A 27 6.69 5.63 0.23
CA LEU A 27 5.70 6.67 -0.03
C LEU A 27 4.55 6.61 0.97
N ARG A 28 4.01 5.42 1.24
CA ARG A 28 2.97 5.23 2.26
C ARG A 28 3.43 5.74 3.63
N GLU A 29 4.61 5.33 4.08
CA GLU A 29 5.11 5.73 5.40
C GLU A 29 5.37 7.23 5.49
N SER A 30 5.89 7.84 4.41
CA SER A 30 6.16 9.28 4.35
C SER A 30 4.89 10.13 4.30
N LEU A 31 3.88 9.68 3.56
CA LEU A 31 2.66 10.43 3.25
C LEU A 31 1.44 9.94 4.01
N ARG A 32 1.58 9.06 5.02
CA ARG A 32 0.46 8.56 5.85
C ARG A 32 -0.39 9.67 6.49
N HIS A 33 0.15 10.88 6.60
CA HIS A 33 -0.54 12.05 7.14
C HIS A 33 -1.52 12.70 6.13
N VAL A 34 -1.45 12.32 4.85
CA VAL A 34 -2.32 12.84 3.78
C VAL A 34 -3.56 11.97 3.65
N SER A 35 -4.67 12.40 4.24
CA SER A 35 -5.94 11.64 4.25
C SER A 35 -6.60 11.47 2.87
N ALA A 36 -6.18 12.24 1.87
CA ALA A 36 -6.69 12.14 0.51
C ALA A 36 -6.15 10.91 -0.27
N ILE A 37 -5.11 10.24 0.24
CA ILE A 37 -4.45 9.12 -0.44
C ILE A 37 -4.81 7.81 0.27
N ASP A 38 -5.56 6.94 -0.42
CA ASP A 38 -5.77 5.56 0.04
C ASP A 38 -4.64 4.68 -0.46
N PHE A 39 -3.59 4.55 0.35
CA PHE A 39 -2.48 3.66 0.03
C PHE A 39 -2.94 2.21 -0.13
N GLY A 40 -3.97 1.75 0.58
CA GLY A 40 -4.45 0.36 0.47
C GLY A 40 -4.95 -0.02 -0.93
N GLU A 41 -5.28 0.96 -1.79
CA GLU A 41 -5.70 0.74 -3.17
C GLU A 41 -4.57 0.99 -4.20
N THR A 42 -3.32 1.11 -3.76
CA THR A 42 -2.19 1.33 -4.69
C THR A 42 -1.98 0.09 -5.56
N THR A 43 -1.79 0.36 -6.83
CA THR A 43 -1.50 -0.64 -7.86
C THR A 43 -0.27 -0.23 -8.64
N LEU A 44 0.47 -1.24 -9.07
CA LEU A 44 1.65 -1.13 -9.92
C LEU A 44 1.34 -1.70 -11.29
N SER A 45 1.98 -1.13 -12.30
CA SER A 45 1.88 -1.60 -13.67
C SER A 45 3.24 -1.46 -14.34
N GLU A 46 3.57 -2.40 -15.22
CA GLU A 46 4.65 -2.16 -16.19
C GLU A 46 4.27 -0.96 -17.07
N GLU A 47 5.25 -0.16 -17.47
CA GLU A 47 5.03 1.03 -18.31
C GLU A 47 4.29 0.70 -19.60
N ASP A 48 4.69 -0.39 -20.25
CA ASP A 48 4.07 -0.87 -21.50
C ASP A 48 2.72 -1.58 -21.28
N ARG A 49 2.33 -1.83 -20.02
CA ARG A 49 1.12 -2.59 -19.65
C ARG A 49 0.34 -1.93 -18.52
N GLN A 50 0.04 -0.64 -18.65
CA GLN A 50 -0.68 0.16 -17.66
C GLN A 50 -2.10 -0.34 -17.32
N PHE A 51 -2.69 -1.19 -18.17
CA PHE A 51 -3.97 -1.83 -17.90
C PHE A 51 -3.87 -3.00 -16.92
N VAL A 52 -2.66 -3.55 -16.72
CA VAL A 52 -2.40 -4.62 -15.75
C VAL A 52 -2.07 -3.97 -14.41
N ARG A 53 -2.94 -4.15 -13.42
CA ARG A 53 -2.82 -3.55 -12.09
C ARG A 53 -2.46 -4.61 -11.06
N THR A 54 -1.19 -4.68 -10.70
CA THR A 54 -0.68 -5.53 -9.61
C THR A 54 -0.88 -4.80 -8.29
N ARG A 55 -1.55 -5.40 -7.32
CA ARG A 55 -1.72 -4.78 -5.99
C ARG A 55 -0.41 -4.84 -5.21
N VAL A 56 -0.11 -3.77 -4.48
CA VAL A 56 1.06 -3.71 -3.57
C VAL A 56 0.75 -4.42 -2.25
N TRP A 57 -0.47 -4.27 -1.76
CA TRP A 57 -0.92 -4.81 -0.46
C TRP A 57 -1.99 -5.88 -0.63
N CYS A 58 -2.02 -6.80 0.33
CA CYS A 58 -3.08 -7.78 0.46
C CYS A 58 -4.43 -7.07 0.71
N ASP A 59 -5.47 -7.49 0.00
CA ASP A 59 -6.80 -6.91 0.09
C ASP A 59 -7.76 -7.68 1.02
N ALA A 60 -7.25 -8.72 1.67
CA ALA A 60 -8.02 -9.54 2.58
C ALA A 60 -8.64 -8.69 3.69
N ARG A 61 -9.97 -8.84 3.86
CA ARG A 61 -10.70 -8.21 4.95
C ARG A 61 -10.56 -9.05 6.22
N LEU A 62 -10.12 -8.40 7.28
CA LEU A 62 -9.98 -8.97 8.60
C LEU A 62 -11.31 -8.89 9.38
N PRO A 63 -11.50 -9.67 10.46
CA PRO A 63 -12.75 -9.70 11.23
C PRO A 63 -13.20 -8.35 11.80
N ASN A 64 -12.27 -7.40 11.96
CA ASN A 64 -12.53 -6.03 12.41
C ASN A 64 -12.83 -5.05 11.26
N HIS A 65 -13.16 -5.55 10.07
CA HIS A 65 -13.34 -4.78 8.83
C HIS A 65 -12.10 -4.01 8.35
N ALA A 66 -10.94 -4.17 9.00
CA ALA A 66 -9.68 -3.64 8.49
C ALA A 66 -9.18 -4.50 7.32
N ARG A 67 -8.30 -3.93 6.51
CA ARG A 67 -7.56 -4.70 5.49
C ARG A 67 -6.26 -5.21 6.07
N CYS A 68 -5.78 -6.33 5.54
CA CYS A 68 -4.41 -6.75 5.74
C CYS A 68 -3.46 -5.64 5.27
N LEU A 69 -2.41 -5.39 6.04
CA LEU A 69 -1.42 -4.36 5.71
C LEU A 69 -0.09 -4.94 5.20
N LEU A 70 -0.04 -6.27 5.02
CA LEU A 70 1.09 -6.98 4.43
C LEU A 70 1.11 -6.83 2.90
N ALA A 71 2.26 -7.09 2.29
CA ALA A 71 2.41 -7.09 0.84
C ALA A 71 1.41 -8.08 0.18
N ALA A 72 1.06 -7.83 -1.08
CA ALA A 72 0.35 -8.83 -1.87
C ALA A 72 1.18 -10.14 -1.90
N ASP A 73 0.48 -11.28 -1.91
CA ASP A 73 1.09 -12.62 -1.90
C ASP A 73 2.03 -12.91 -0.71
N HIS A 74 1.84 -12.25 0.43
CA HIS A 74 2.61 -12.54 1.64
C HIS A 74 2.39 -13.98 2.14
N ASP A 75 3.43 -14.56 2.71
CA ASP A 75 3.32 -15.83 3.42
C ASP A 75 2.62 -15.66 4.78
N GLY A 76 1.95 -16.73 5.22
CA GLY A 76 1.31 -16.80 6.54
C GLY A 76 -0.03 -16.07 6.65
N PRO A 77 -0.63 -16.04 7.86
CA PRO A 77 -1.97 -15.48 8.06
C PRO A 77 -1.98 -13.95 7.91
N CYS A 78 -3.07 -13.40 7.37
CA CYS A 78 -3.28 -11.96 7.27
C CYS A 78 -3.28 -11.31 8.66
N ARG A 79 -2.69 -10.11 8.77
CA ARG A 79 -2.57 -9.38 10.05
C ARG A 79 -2.93 -7.91 9.88
N PRO A 80 -3.67 -7.31 10.83
CA PRO A 80 -3.71 -5.87 10.95
C PRO A 80 -2.36 -5.40 11.53
N THR A 81 -1.85 -4.23 11.15
CA THR A 81 -0.71 -3.63 11.84
C THR A 81 -1.09 -3.51 13.33
N ALA A 82 -0.31 -4.15 14.22
CA ALA A 82 -0.38 -3.83 15.64
C ALA A 82 0.00 -2.36 15.81
N PRO A 83 -0.64 -1.59 16.71
CA PRO A 83 -0.18 -0.25 17.00
C PRO A 83 1.30 -0.33 17.36
N ALA A 84 2.11 0.58 16.80
CA ALA A 84 3.50 0.71 17.19
C ALA A 84 3.52 0.84 18.71
N THR A 85 3.91 -0.23 19.39
CA THR A 85 4.13 -0.18 20.83
C THR A 85 5.44 0.54 20.96
N SER A 86 5.39 1.86 21.06
CA SER A 86 6.50 2.62 21.60
C SER A 86 6.61 2.22 23.07
N GLU A 87 7.33 1.15 23.35
CA GLU A 87 7.98 0.99 24.65
C GLU A 87 9.08 2.04 24.73
N ALA A 88 8.68 3.29 25.04
CA ALA A 88 9.59 4.23 25.66
C ALA A 88 9.69 3.85 27.13
N GLY A 89 10.47 2.79 27.40
CA GLY A 89 11.09 2.63 28.70
C GLY A 89 12.04 3.80 28.90
N THR A 90 11.80 4.62 29.91
CA THR A 90 12.84 5.43 30.53
C THR A 90 12.54 5.53 32.02
N ALA A 91 13.48 4.94 32.77
CA ALA A 91 13.91 5.16 34.16
C ALA A 91 13.02 6.00 35.11
#